data_AF-A0A7W0W0S1-F1
#
_entry.id   AF-A0A7W0W0S1-F1
#
_cell.length_a   1.000
_cell.length_b   1.000
_cell.length_c   1.000
_cell.angle_alpha   90.00
_cell.angle_beta   90.00
_cell.angle_gamma   90.00
#
_symmetry.space_group_name_H-M   'P 1'
#
loop_
_entity.id
_entity.type
_entity.pdbx_description
1 polymer ?
#
loop_
_entity_poly.entity_id
_entity_poly.type
_entity_poly.pdbx_seq_one_letter_code
_entity_poly.pdbx_strand_id
1 'polypeptide(L)'
;FKDRGVVAFDLAGGEKGNPATAHAPAFAFARDNNLAVTVHAGEGDGADSVRQAVHACGANRLGHATRLIEDPDLTQYVNDRRIGLEICLTSNVQTRAVASYADHPLREYFDRGMNVSLNTDNRLMSGTTLTDEYHHAARHLGFTIEELCSVALNGFESAFLPWEERMDLLEDVTHEIEALMEESD
;
A
#
# COMPACT_ATOMS: atom_id res chain seq x y z
N PHE A 1 15.61 14.74 10.72
CA PHE A 1 15.57 14.82 9.25
C PHE A 1 14.19 15.14 8.69
N LYS A 2 13.15 15.28 9.54
CA LYS A 2 11.79 15.57 9.11
C LYS A 2 11.69 16.81 8.22
N ASP A 3 12.38 17.89 8.59
CA ASP A 3 12.41 19.13 7.81
C ASP A 3 13.43 19.12 6.66
N ARG A 4 13.91 17.93 6.28
CA ARG A 4 14.94 17.71 5.25
C ARG A 4 14.52 16.60 4.27
N GLY A 5 13.22 16.41 4.06
CA GLY A 5 12.65 15.47 3.10
C GLY A 5 12.28 14.09 3.64
N VAL A 6 12.46 13.80 4.94
CA VAL A 6 11.98 12.54 5.54
C VAL A 6 10.53 12.72 6.00
N VAL A 7 9.61 12.03 5.33
CA VAL A 7 8.16 12.14 5.60
C VAL A 7 7.58 11.01 6.42
N ALA A 8 8.24 9.84 6.45
CA ALA A 8 7.81 8.68 7.22
C ALA A 8 8.97 7.79 7.66
N PHE A 9 8.70 6.92 8.62
CA PHE A 9 9.56 5.82 9.05
C PHE A 9 8.94 4.48 8.63
N ASP A 10 9.78 3.53 8.21
CA ASP A 10 9.36 2.21 7.74
C ASP A 10 10.19 1.10 8.41
N LEU A 11 9.62 -0.09 8.48
CA LEU A 11 10.30 -1.34 8.83
C LEU A 11 10.15 -2.32 7.66
N ALA A 12 11.28 -2.78 7.15
CA ALA A 12 11.39 -3.75 6.07
C ALA A 12 12.44 -4.84 6.42
N GLY A 13 12.47 -5.92 5.64
CA GLY A 13 13.42 -7.03 5.80
C GLY A 13 12.72 -8.37 5.96
N GLY A 14 13.43 -9.37 6.49
CA GLY A 14 12.87 -10.71 6.69
C GLY A 14 11.79 -10.69 7.77
N GLU A 15 10.53 -10.77 7.40
CA GLU A 15 9.39 -10.61 8.32
C GLU A 15 9.27 -11.78 9.32
N LYS A 16 9.28 -13.02 8.82
CA LYS A 16 9.09 -14.22 9.63
C LYS A 16 10.16 -14.35 10.72
N GLY A 17 9.73 -14.38 11.98
CA GLY A 17 10.61 -14.48 13.15
C GLY A 17 11.22 -13.16 13.60
N ASN A 18 10.91 -12.04 12.93
CA ASN A 18 11.34 -10.69 13.32
C ASN A 18 10.10 -9.81 13.54
N PRO A 19 9.38 -9.98 14.66
CA PRO A 19 8.10 -9.34 14.89
C PRO A 19 8.23 -7.81 14.94
N ALA A 20 7.30 -7.08 14.30
CA ALA A 20 7.28 -5.62 14.30
C ALA A 20 7.26 -5.02 15.71
N THR A 21 6.67 -5.73 16.68
CA THR A 21 6.66 -5.35 18.11
C THR A 21 8.05 -5.17 18.72
N ALA A 22 9.08 -5.85 18.22
CA ALA A 22 10.46 -5.67 18.67
C ALA A 22 10.97 -4.24 18.40
N HIS A 23 10.36 -3.53 17.45
CA HIS A 23 10.68 -2.16 17.08
C HIS A 23 9.66 -1.14 17.59
N ALA A 24 8.70 -1.55 18.44
CA ALA A 24 7.66 -0.66 18.96
C ALA A 24 8.19 0.64 19.59
N PRO A 25 9.32 0.65 20.35
CA PRO A 25 9.88 1.90 20.86
C PRO A 25 10.34 2.88 19.77
N ALA A 26 10.85 2.37 18.64
CA ALA A 26 11.26 3.22 17.51
C ALA A 26 10.04 3.85 16.81
N PHE A 27 8.97 3.05 16.63
CA PHE A 27 7.71 3.57 16.10
C PHE A 27 7.04 4.57 17.04
N ALA A 28 7.06 4.31 18.36
CA ALA A 28 6.59 5.27 19.35
C ALA A 28 7.35 6.59 19.24
N PHE A 29 8.69 6.53 19.16
CA PHE A 29 9.51 7.72 18.95
C PHE A 29 9.16 8.48 17.67
N ALA A 30 8.94 7.79 16.55
CA ALA A 30 8.52 8.43 15.29
C ALA A 30 7.18 9.17 15.45
N ARG A 31 6.17 8.51 16.04
CA ARG A 31 4.83 9.10 16.24
C ARG A 31 4.84 10.24 17.26
N ASP A 32 5.59 10.13 18.36
CA ASP A 32 5.76 11.18 19.37
C ASP A 32 6.41 12.44 18.78
N ASN A 33 7.10 12.30 17.64
CA ASN A 33 7.68 13.40 16.87
C ASN A 33 6.87 13.75 15.60
N ASN A 34 5.61 13.33 15.55
CA ASN A 34 4.66 13.61 14.46
C ASN A 34 5.16 13.13 13.08
N LEU A 35 5.92 12.04 13.03
CA LEU A 35 6.33 11.41 11.78
C LEU A 35 5.36 10.28 11.44
N ALA A 36 4.92 10.22 10.19
CA ALA A 36 4.09 9.12 9.71
C ALA A 36 4.89 7.81 9.74
N VAL A 37 4.17 6.69 9.76
CA VAL A 37 4.76 5.36 9.82
C VAL A 37 4.08 4.43 8.80
N THR A 38 4.90 3.73 8.03
CA THR A 38 4.47 2.57 7.24
C THR A 38 5.23 1.34 7.74
N VAL A 39 4.75 0.15 7.45
CA VAL A 39 5.36 -1.10 7.92
C VAL A 39 5.15 -2.17 6.86
N HIS A 40 6.21 -2.82 6.41
CA HIS A 40 6.08 -4.07 5.65
C HIS A 40 5.50 -5.15 6.57
N ALA A 41 4.30 -5.63 6.25
CA ALA A 41 3.63 -6.62 7.06
C ALA A 41 2.65 -7.45 6.25
N GLY A 42 2.51 -8.72 6.62
CA GLY A 42 1.65 -9.66 5.95
C GLY A 42 2.18 -10.11 4.59
N GLU A 43 3.49 -10.04 4.33
CA GLU A 43 4.12 -10.54 3.10
C GLU A 43 4.79 -11.90 3.35
N GLY A 44 5.77 -11.92 4.25
CA GLY A 44 6.53 -13.08 4.69
C GLY A 44 5.98 -13.74 5.95
N ASP A 45 5.00 -13.13 6.62
CA ASP A 45 4.27 -13.69 7.77
C ASP A 45 2.75 -13.45 7.68
N GLY A 46 1.96 -14.02 8.58
CA GLY A 46 0.49 -13.99 8.52
C GLY A 46 -0.15 -12.69 9.01
N ALA A 47 -1.49 -12.67 9.09
CA ALA A 47 -2.27 -11.54 9.57
C ALA A 47 -1.87 -11.04 10.98
N ASP A 48 -1.30 -11.89 11.83
CA ASP A 48 -0.76 -11.48 13.13
C ASP A 48 0.37 -10.46 13.01
N SER A 49 1.18 -10.51 11.95
CA SER A 49 2.20 -9.50 11.71
C SER A 49 1.57 -8.17 11.29
N VAL A 50 0.52 -8.20 10.46
CA VAL A 50 -0.28 -7.01 10.13
C VAL A 50 -0.91 -6.41 11.38
N ARG A 51 -1.43 -7.26 12.28
CA ARG A 51 -1.99 -6.85 13.57
C ARG A 51 -0.96 -6.10 14.42
N GLN A 52 0.28 -6.57 14.45
CA GLN A 52 1.38 -5.91 15.14
C GLN A 52 1.73 -4.56 14.50
N ALA A 53 1.83 -4.51 13.18
CA ALA A 53 2.06 -3.27 12.44
C ALA A 53 0.99 -2.21 12.76
N VAL A 54 -0.29 -2.61 12.72
CA VAL A 54 -1.41 -1.71 12.99
C VAL A 54 -1.45 -1.27 14.45
N HIS A 55 -1.46 -2.19 15.41
CA HIS A 55 -1.76 -1.85 16.81
C HIS A 55 -0.53 -1.50 17.65
N ALA A 56 0.62 -2.14 17.43
CA ALA A 56 1.83 -1.86 18.20
C ALA A 56 2.66 -0.75 17.56
N CYS A 57 2.76 -0.77 16.22
CA CYS A 57 3.56 0.20 15.47
C CYS A 57 2.75 1.42 15.00
N GLY A 58 1.42 1.36 15.04
CA GLY A 58 0.55 2.49 14.70
C GLY A 58 0.60 2.86 13.22
N ALA A 59 0.74 1.86 12.34
CA ALA A 59 0.88 2.02 10.90
C ALA A 59 -0.21 2.92 10.29
N ASN A 60 0.21 3.95 9.55
CA ASN A 60 -0.66 4.78 8.71
C ASN A 60 -0.90 4.12 7.34
N ARG A 61 0.06 3.32 6.87
CA ARG A 61 -0.01 2.48 5.67
C ARG A 61 0.67 1.14 5.94
N LEU A 62 0.36 0.15 5.11
CA LEU A 62 0.91 -1.20 5.18
C LEU A 62 1.59 -1.54 3.86
N GLY A 63 2.87 -1.91 3.93
CA GLY A 63 3.60 -2.51 2.82
C GLY A 63 3.10 -3.93 2.56
N HIS A 64 2.69 -4.21 1.33
CA HIS A 64 2.16 -5.48 0.83
C HIS A 64 0.79 -5.91 1.38
N ALA A 65 0.69 -6.24 2.67
CA ALA A 65 -0.53 -6.73 3.32
C ALA A 65 -1.22 -7.91 2.60
N THR A 66 -0.47 -8.77 1.89
CA THR A 66 -1.07 -9.87 1.09
C THR A 66 -1.82 -10.87 1.96
N ARG A 67 -1.42 -11.04 3.21
CA ARG A 67 -2.03 -11.98 4.16
C ARG A 67 -3.01 -11.32 5.15
N LEU A 68 -3.34 -10.04 4.98
CA LEU A 68 -4.37 -9.37 5.80
C LEU A 68 -5.75 -10.05 5.64
N ILE A 69 -6.09 -10.51 4.44
CA ILE A 69 -7.38 -11.15 4.13
C ILE A 69 -7.69 -12.41 4.96
N GLU A 70 -6.68 -13.02 5.57
CA GLU A 70 -6.83 -14.17 6.47
C GLU A 70 -7.55 -13.82 7.78
N ASP A 71 -7.64 -12.52 8.11
CA ASP A 71 -8.31 -11.99 9.30
C ASP A 71 -9.38 -10.96 8.91
N PRO A 72 -10.66 -11.38 8.78
CA PRO A 72 -11.74 -10.50 8.36
C PRO A 72 -12.01 -9.32 9.31
N ASP A 73 -11.83 -9.51 10.62
CA ASP A 73 -12.06 -8.47 11.63
C ASP A 73 -10.98 -7.38 11.53
N LEU A 74 -9.71 -7.79 11.41
CA LEU A 74 -8.61 -6.86 11.16
C LEU A 74 -8.73 -6.17 9.80
N THR A 75 -9.15 -6.89 8.76
CA THR A 75 -9.40 -6.33 7.42
C THR A 75 -10.45 -5.21 7.48
N GLN A 76 -11.56 -5.44 8.19
CA GLN A 76 -12.58 -4.41 8.39
C GLN A 76 -12.03 -3.21 9.16
N TYR A 77 -11.29 -3.46 10.25
CA TYR A 77 -10.68 -2.39 11.05
C TYR A 77 -9.74 -1.49 10.21
N VAL A 78 -8.92 -2.09 9.34
CA VAL A 78 -8.01 -1.40 8.41
C VAL A 78 -8.81 -0.54 7.43
N ASN A 79 -9.89 -1.09 6.86
CA ASN A 79 -10.75 -0.37 5.92
C ASN A 79 -11.45 0.82 6.58
N ASP A 80 -12.05 0.63 7.76
CA ASP A 80 -12.77 1.69 8.50
C ASP A 80 -11.88 2.90 8.82
N ARG A 81 -10.57 2.65 8.98
CA ARG A 81 -9.57 3.69 9.28
C ARG A 81 -8.86 4.22 8.05
N ARG A 82 -9.23 3.71 6.87
CA ARG A 82 -8.62 4.07 5.57
C ARG A 82 -7.10 3.90 5.57
N ILE A 83 -6.57 2.92 6.31
CA ILE A 83 -5.14 2.60 6.30
C ILE A 83 -4.78 2.11 4.90
N GLY A 84 -3.86 2.81 4.23
CA GLY A 84 -3.49 2.54 2.84
C GLY A 84 -2.70 1.22 2.71
N LEU A 85 -3.01 0.43 1.68
CA LEU A 85 -2.29 -0.79 1.34
C LEU A 85 -1.40 -0.53 0.11
N GLU A 86 -0.09 -0.66 0.29
CA GLU A 86 0.92 -0.46 -0.74
C GLU A 86 1.17 -1.80 -1.45
N ILE A 87 0.39 -2.08 -2.50
CA ILE A 87 0.37 -3.38 -3.19
C ILE A 87 1.47 -3.45 -4.26
N CYS A 88 2.19 -4.58 -4.31
CA CYS A 88 3.33 -4.78 -5.21
C CYS A 88 3.23 -6.14 -5.92
N LEU A 89 2.44 -6.22 -7.01
CA LEU A 89 2.02 -7.49 -7.62
C LEU A 89 3.22 -8.35 -8.03
N THR A 90 4.15 -7.80 -8.80
CA THR A 90 5.30 -8.56 -9.29
C THR A 90 6.23 -8.97 -8.16
N SER A 91 6.47 -8.08 -7.19
CA SER A 91 7.26 -8.41 -6.00
C SER A 91 6.63 -9.58 -5.24
N ASN A 92 5.33 -9.51 -4.93
CA ASN A 92 4.64 -10.52 -4.13
C ASN A 92 4.59 -11.91 -4.80
N VAL A 93 4.54 -11.98 -6.13
CA VAL A 93 4.68 -13.25 -6.85
C VAL A 93 6.12 -13.77 -6.78
N GLN A 94 7.12 -12.91 -6.96
CA GLN A 94 8.54 -13.31 -6.95
C GLN A 94 9.03 -13.73 -5.56
N THR A 95 8.57 -13.06 -4.50
CA THR A 95 8.84 -13.43 -3.09
C THR A 95 8.04 -14.64 -2.64
N ARG A 96 7.10 -15.12 -3.47
CA ARG A 96 6.16 -16.22 -3.17
C ARG A 96 5.21 -15.91 -2.01
N ALA A 97 5.00 -14.63 -1.71
CA ALA A 97 3.95 -14.18 -0.80
C ALA A 97 2.56 -14.53 -1.35
N VAL A 98 2.41 -14.50 -2.69
CA VAL A 98 1.28 -15.06 -3.42
C VAL A 98 1.77 -16.02 -4.51
N ALA A 99 0.92 -17.00 -4.90
CA ALA A 99 1.31 -18.03 -5.86
C ALA A 99 1.35 -17.54 -7.31
N SER A 100 0.44 -16.64 -7.68
CA SER A 100 0.35 -16.05 -9.01
C SER A 100 -0.33 -14.68 -8.96
N TYR A 101 -0.28 -13.93 -10.06
CA TYR A 101 -1.01 -12.67 -10.18
C TYR A 101 -2.52 -12.84 -10.00
N ALA A 102 -3.09 -13.97 -10.46
CA ALA A 102 -4.53 -14.23 -10.36
C ALA A 102 -4.97 -14.59 -8.93
N ASP A 103 -4.05 -15.08 -8.10
CA ASP A 103 -4.31 -15.40 -6.69
C ASP A 103 -4.08 -14.19 -5.76
N HIS A 104 -3.74 -13.02 -6.30
CA HIS A 104 -3.41 -11.84 -5.50
C HIS A 104 -4.68 -11.23 -4.87
N PRO A 105 -4.67 -10.89 -3.56
CA PRO A 105 -5.85 -10.36 -2.86
C PRO A 105 -6.26 -8.94 -3.27
N LEU A 106 -5.58 -8.33 -4.25
CA LEU A 106 -5.78 -6.92 -4.62
C LEU A 106 -7.21 -6.68 -5.12
N ARG A 107 -7.72 -7.59 -5.97
CA ARG A 107 -9.08 -7.49 -6.50
C ARG A 107 -10.11 -7.48 -5.37
N GLU A 108 -9.97 -8.41 -4.44
CA GLU A 108 -10.88 -8.53 -3.30
C GLU A 108 -10.79 -7.31 -2.37
N TYR A 109 -9.59 -6.78 -2.10
CA TYR A 109 -9.44 -5.56 -1.33
C TYR A 109 -10.12 -4.36 -1.99
N PHE A 110 -9.94 -4.19 -3.30
CA PHE A 110 -10.60 -3.11 -4.03
C PHE A 110 -12.13 -3.27 -4.02
N ASP A 111 -12.66 -4.48 -4.24
CA ASP A 111 -14.11 -4.76 -4.23
C ASP A 111 -14.76 -4.46 -2.87
N ARG A 112 -13.98 -4.61 -1.78
CA ARG A 112 -14.37 -4.25 -0.41
C ARG A 112 -14.26 -2.74 -0.14
N GLY A 113 -13.86 -1.95 -1.13
CA GLY A 113 -13.67 -0.51 -1.04
C GLY A 113 -12.41 -0.10 -0.28
N MET A 114 -11.44 -0.99 -0.11
CA MET A 114 -10.22 -0.68 0.64
C MET A 114 -9.34 0.32 -0.10
N ASN A 115 -8.59 1.11 0.66
CA ASN A 115 -7.63 2.09 0.14
C ASN A 115 -6.36 1.36 -0.35
N VAL A 116 -6.35 0.94 -1.61
CA VAL A 116 -5.24 0.20 -2.24
C VAL A 116 -4.53 1.05 -3.29
N SER A 117 -3.20 0.97 -3.34
CA SER A 117 -2.37 1.57 -4.39
C SER A 117 -1.44 0.52 -5.02
N LEU A 118 -1.08 0.70 -6.29
CA LEU A 118 -0.12 -0.15 -7.01
C LEU A 118 1.28 0.48 -6.98
N ASN A 119 2.28 -0.35 -6.68
CA ASN A 119 3.65 0.07 -6.46
C ASN A 119 4.60 -0.97 -7.06
N THR A 120 5.81 -0.56 -7.44
CA THR A 120 6.81 -1.47 -8.00
C THR A 120 7.61 -2.22 -6.93
N ASP A 121 7.55 -1.78 -5.67
CA ASP A 121 8.50 -2.13 -4.61
C ASP A 121 9.94 -1.81 -5.02
N ASN A 122 10.59 -2.72 -5.75
CA ASN A 122 11.95 -2.61 -6.23
C ASN A 122 12.02 -2.82 -7.76
N ARG A 123 12.29 -1.76 -8.52
CA ARG A 123 12.38 -1.88 -9.99
C ARG A 123 13.52 -2.78 -10.48
N LEU A 124 14.67 -2.72 -9.80
CA LEU A 124 15.87 -3.43 -10.24
C LEU A 124 15.79 -4.94 -10.03
N MET A 125 15.37 -5.40 -8.83
CA MET A 125 15.34 -6.84 -8.55
C MET A 125 14.12 -7.48 -9.20
N SER A 126 12.96 -6.80 -9.20
CA SER A 126 11.77 -7.34 -9.86
C SER A 126 11.76 -7.21 -11.37
N GLY A 127 12.58 -6.33 -11.95
CA GLY A 127 12.60 -6.10 -13.39
C GLY A 127 11.25 -5.62 -13.93
N THR A 128 10.57 -4.76 -13.16
CA THR A 128 9.21 -4.27 -13.42
C THR A 128 9.17 -2.74 -13.45
N THR A 129 8.15 -2.19 -14.11
CA THR A 129 7.80 -0.78 -14.10
C THR A 129 6.40 -0.58 -13.53
N LEU A 130 6.04 0.66 -13.18
CA LEU A 130 4.68 0.93 -12.69
C LEU A 130 3.63 0.61 -13.76
N THR A 131 3.93 0.87 -15.04
CA THR A 131 3.07 0.51 -16.16
C THR A 131 2.86 -1.00 -16.25
N ASP A 132 3.89 -1.81 -15.97
CA ASP A 132 3.75 -3.28 -15.92
C ASP A 132 2.82 -3.72 -14.78
N GLU A 133 2.93 -3.11 -13.58
CA GLU A 133 2.03 -3.42 -12.45
C GLU A 133 0.56 -3.14 -12.81
N TYR A 134 0.28 -2.00 -13.44
CA TYR A 134 -1.07 -1.66 -13.91
C TYR A 134 -1.56 -2.62 -15.01
N HIS A 135 -0.68 -3.01 -15.95
CA HIS A 135 -1.01 -4.02 -16.95
C HIS A 135 -1.31 -5.38 -16.32
N HIS A 136 -0.57 -5.79 -15.27
CA HIS A 136 -0.84 -7.03 -14.55
C HIS A 136 -2.18 -6.98 -13.83
N ALA A 137 -2.53 -5.85 -13.20
CA ALA A 137 -3.84 -5.65 -12.56
C ALA A 137 -4.99 -5.75 -13.59
N ALA A 138 -4.89 -5.05 -14.73
CA ALA A 138 -5.89 -5.16 -15.79
C ALA A 138 -6.02 -6.60 -16.32
N ARG A 139 -4.89 -7.21 -16.67
CA ARG A 139 -4.87 -8.50 -17.38
C ARG A 139 -5.23 -9.69 -16.51
N HIS A 140 -4.77 -9.72 -15.26
CA HIS A 140 -4.87 -10.90 -14.39
C HIS A 140 -5.95 -10.77 -13.33
N LEU A 141 -6.30 -9.54 -12.95
CA LEU A 141 -7.29 -9.25 -11.91
C LEU A 141 -8.55 -8.56 -12.45
N GLY A 142 -8.59 -8.29 -13.76
CA GLY A 142 -9.79 -7.79 -14.44
C GLY A 142 -10.14 -6.34 -14.11
N PHE A 143 -9.17 -5.54 -13.66
CA PHE A 143 -9.41 -4.11 -13.41
C PHE A 143 -9.73 -3.36 -14.71
N THR A 144 -10.76 -2.52 -14.67
CA THR A 144 -11.06 -1.57 -15.75
C THR A 144 -10.13 -0.35 -15.67
N ILE A 145 -10.11 0.48 -16.72
CA ILE A 145 -9.30 1.70 -16.73
C ILE A 145 -9.76 2.66 -15.63
N GLU A 146 -11.07 2.81 -15.43
CA GLU A 146 -11.67 3.67 -14.40
C GLU A 146 -11.31 3.20 -12.99
N GLU A 147 -11.30 1.88 -12.76
CA GLU A 147 -10.85 1.30 -11.50
C GLU A 147 -9.35 1.54 -11.29
N LEU A 148 -8.53 1.40 -12.33
CA LEU A 148 -7.10 1.71 -12.26
C LEU A 148 -6.83 3.19 -11.96
N CYS A 149 -7.61 4.11 -12.52
CA CYS A 149 -7.56 5.53 -12.17
C CYS A 149 -7.90 5.73 -10.68
N SER A 150 -8.88 5.00 -10.16
CA SER A 150 -9.22 5.03 -8.72
C SER A 150 -8.08 4.50 -7.85
N VAL A 151 -7.41 3.41 -8.26
CA VAL A 151 -6.22 2.88 -7.59
C VAL A 151 -5.05 3.89 -7.61
N ALA A 152 -4.89 4.64 -8.69
CA ALA A 152 -3.91 5.71 -8.78
C ALA A 152 -4.21 6.83 -7.77
N LEU A 153 -5.46 7.33 -7.76
CA LEU A 153 -5.92 8.37 -6.85
C LEU A 153 -5.75 7.98 -5.37
N ASN A 154 -6.09 6.74 -5.00
CA ASN A 154 -5.84 6.19 -3.66
C ASN A 154 -4.37 6.34 -3.22
N GLY A 155 -3.42 6.19 -4.15
CA GLY A 155 -2.00 6.40 -3.91
C GLY A 155 -1.68 7.84 -3.49
N PHE A 156 -2.25 8.82 -4.19
CA PHE A 156 -2.11 10.24 -3.88
C PHE A 156 -2.83 10.61 -2.57
N GLU A 157 -4.03 10.09 -2.33
CA GLU A 157 -4.77 10.28 -1.07
C GLU A 157 -3.99 9.75 0.14
N SER A 158 -3.21 8.70 -0.07
CA SER A 158 -2.37 8.07 0.95
C SER A 158 -0.98 8.70 1.08
N ALA A 159 -0.67 9.76 0.33
CA ALA A 159 0.63 10.40 0.41
C ALA A 159 0.87 11.01 1.81
N PHE A 160 2.09 10.89 2.31
CA PHE A 160 2.54 11.52 3.56
C PHE A 160 2.91 12.99 3.35
N LEU A 161 2.01 13.72 2.72
CA LEU A 161 2.09 15.17 2.51
C LEU A 161 1.22 15.91 3.53
N PRO A 162 1.55 17.17 3.85
CA PRO A 162 0.62 18.08 4.51
C PRO A 162 -0.72 18.11 3.78
N TRP A 163 -1.81 18.32 4.53
CA TRP A 163 -3.16 18.22 3.99
C TRP A 163 -3.40 19.11 2.77
N GLU A 164 -3.01 20.39 2.85
CA GLU A 164 -3.19 21.35 1.76
C GLU A 164 -2.44 20.91 0.48
N GLU A 165 -1.15 20.61 0.60
CA GLU A 165 -0.32 20.10 -0.51
C GLU A 165 -0.90 18.82 -1.13
N ARG A 166 -1.49 17.94 -0.31
CA ARG A 166 -2.11 16.71 -0.79
C ARG A 166 -3.42 16.98 -1.54
N MET A 167 -4.22 17.96 -1.09
CA MET A 167 -5.46 18.32 -1.78
C MET A 167 -5.16 18.98 -3.12
N ASP A 168 -4.19 19.89 -3.17
CA ASP A 168 -3.75 20.52 -4.42
C ASP A 168 -3.26 19.45 -5.41
N LEU A 169 -2.42 18.50 -4.95
CA LEU A 169 -1.95 17.39 -5.78
C LEU A 169 -3.09 16.49 -6.28
N LEU A 170 -4.10 16.23 -5.45
CA LEU A 170 -5.25 15.43 -5.84
C LEU A 170 -6.13 16.14 -6.88
N GLU A 171 -6.33 17.45 -6.75
CA GLU A 171 -7.06 18.24 -7.73
C GLU A 171 -6.35 18.20 -9.08
N ASP A 172 -5.03 18.46 -9.09
CA ASP A 172 -4.22 18.42 -10.31
C ASP A 172 -4.29 17.05 -11.01
N VAL A 173 -4.09 15.97 -10.26
CA VAL A 173 -4.10 14.59 -10.81
C VAL A 173 -5.51 14.19 -11.27
N THR A 174 -6.56 14.62 -10.56
CA THR A 174 -7.94 14.32 -10.98
C THR A 174 -8.24 14.95 -12.33
N HIS A 175 -7.88 16.23 -12.52
CA HIS A 175 -8.05 16.90 -13.81
C HIS A 175 -7.21 16.24 -14.92
N GLU A 176 -5.99 15.80 -14.63
CA GLU A 176 -5.15 15.09 -15.62
C GLU A 176 -5.77 13.75 -16.03
N ILE A 177 -6.30 12.98 -15.07
CA ILE A 177 -6.99 11.72 -15.35
C ILE A 177 -8.25 11.95 -16.19
N GLU A 178 -9.07 12.95 -15.85
CA GLU A 178 -10.28 13.28 -16.61
C GLU A 178 -9.95 13.64 -18.07
N ALA A 179 -8.93 14.46 -18.29
CA ALA A 179 -8.49 14.83 -19.64
C ALA A 179 -8.01 13.61 -20.45
N LEU A 180 -7.24 12.70 -19.84
CA LEU A 180 -6.76 11.48 -20.51
C LEU A 180 -7.90 10.51 -20.87
N MET A 181 -8.94 10.45 -20.03
CA MET A 181 -10.12 9.62 -20.27
C MET A 181 -10.95 10.17 -21.43
N GLU A 182 -11.14 11.49 -21.52
CA GLU A 182 -11.87 12.14 -22.62
C GLU A 182 -11.18 11.95 -23.98
N GLU A 183 -9.84 11.89 -24.02
CA GLU A 183 -9.08 11.63 -25.26
C GLU A 183 -9.14 10.18 -25.74
N SER A 184 -9.57 9.25 -24.87
CA SER A 184 -9.57 7.81 -25.12
C SER A 184 -10.92 7.28 -25.66
N ASP A 185 -11.97 8.12 -25.64
CA ASP A 185 -13.32 7.86 -26.17
C ASP A 185 -13.49 8.31 -27.64
#